data_AF-A0A7J4IBN5-F1
#
_entry.id   AF-A0A7J4IBN5-F1
#
_cell.length_a   1.000
_cell.length_b   1.000
_cell.length_c   1.000
_cell.angle_alpha   90.00
_cell.angle_beta   90.00
_cell.angle_gamma   90.00
#
_symmetry.space_group_name_H-M   'P 1'
#
loop_
_entity.id
_entity.type
_entity.pdbx_description
1 polymer ?
#
loop_
_entity_poly.entity_id
_entity_poly.type
_entity_poly.pdbx_seq_one_letter_code
_entity_poly.pdbx_strand_id
1 'polypeptide(L)'
;MVKKELLKNEQVERILSPHPLSFMKLQTLCIFVIVWGIVVWWLTEFSEYAGMFSGNAWYPLILWGLVLLLVGVIASLVAIQWTIFFLYLGVFLSAIGLIFWQHWQNDIPLFIFIYSIAVSIVGFLIVELYHRSHKYVVSNLRIILKG
;
A
#
# COMPACT_ATOMS: atom_id res chain seq x y z
N MET A 1 -10.99 -27.57 -11.10
CA MET A 1 -11.78 -26.98 -10.00
C MET A 1 -13.05 -26.26 -10.47
N VAL A 2 -13.09 -25.57 -11.62
CA VAL A 2 -14.33 -24.91 -12.12
C VAL A 2 -15.48 -25.90 -12.39
N LYS A 3 -15.17 -27.13 -12.83
CA LYS A 3 -16.18 -28.14 -13.22
C LYS A 3 -17.10 -28.65 -12.09
N LYS A 4 -16.74 -28.44 -10.81
CA LYS A 4 -17.53 -28.92 -9.65
C LYS A 4 -18.69 -28.00 -9.26
N GLU A 5 -18.67 -26.73 -9.67
CA GLU A 5 -19.73 -25.74 -9.35
C GLU A 5 -20.70 -25.50 -10.52
N LEU A 6 -20.42 -26.09 -11.68
CA LEU A 6 -21.25 -25.96 -12.87
C LEU A 6 -22.53 -26.79 -12.71
N LEU A 7 -23.68 -26.17 -12.95
CA LEU A 7 -24.97 -26.84 -13.01
C LEU A 7 -25.01 -27.81 -14.20
N LYS A 8 -25.92 -28.80 -14.17
CA LYS A 8 -26.14 -29.68 -15.34
C LYS A 8 -26.52 -28.81 -16.55
N ASN A 9 -25.75 -28.93 -17.63
CA ASN A 9 -25.82 -28.13 -18.88
C ASN A 9 -25.21 -26.72 -18.85
N GLU A 10 -24.49 -26.34 -17.79
CA GLU A 10 -23.78 -25.05 -17.74
C GLU A 10 -22.44 -25.17 -18.51
N GLN A 11 -22.28 -24.36 -19.56
CA GLN A 11 -21.06 -24.30 -20.37
C GLN A 11 -20.33 -22.97 -20.12
N VAL A 12 -19.02 -23.04 -19.96
CA VAL A 12 -18.18 -21.86 -19.79
C VAL A 12 -17.85 -21.30 -21.17
N GLU A 13 -18.29 -20.07 -21.45
CA GLU A 13 -18.02 -19.41 -22.72
C GLU A 13 -16.67 -18.68 -22.69
N ARG A 14 -16.40 -17.93 -21.62
CA ARG A 14 -15.16 -17.16 -21.46
C ARG A 14 -14.73 -17.03 -20.01
N ILE A 15 -13.42 -16.98 -19.82
CA ILE A 15 -12.79 -16.63 -18.54
C ILE A 15 -12.05 -15.32 -18.77
N LEU A 16 -12.42 -14.28 -18.03
CA LEU A 16 -11.87 -12.94 -18.14
C LEU A 16 -11.20 -12.56 -16.82
N SER A 17 -10.06 -11.87 -16.89
CA SER A 17 -9.47 -11.18 -15.75
C SER A 17 -10.04 -9.76 -15.64
N PRO A 18 -10.18 -9.20 -14.43
CA PRO A 18 -10.57 -7.82 -14.27
C PRO A 18 -9.55 -6.88 -14.92
N HIS A 19 -10.00 -5.72 -15.39
CA HIS A 19 -9.08 -4.70 -15.87
C HIS A 19 -8.23 -4.15 -14.70
N PRO A 20 -6.91 -3.97 -14.85
CA PRO A 20 -6.03 -3.49 -13.77
C PRO A 20 -6.49 -2.14 -13.18
N LEU A 21 -7.13 -1.29 -13.98
CA LEU A 21 -7.64 0.01 -13.51
C LEU A 21 -8.73 -0.11 -12.43
N SER A 22 -9.44 -1.24 -12.35
CA SER A 22 -10.44 -1.47 -11.29
C SER A 22 -9.80 -1.48 -9.90
N PHE A 23 -8.50 -1.80 -9.81
CA PHE A 23 -7.72 -1.83 -8.57
C PHE A 23 -6.94 -0.54 -8.32
N MET A 24 -7.19 0.54 -9.07
CA MET A 24 -6.51 1.81 -8.87
C MET A 24 -6.65 2.33 -7.44
N LYS A 25 -7.80 2.10 -6.78
CA LYS A 25 -7.99 2.49 -5.37
C LYS A 25 -6.87 1.96 -4.47
N LEU A 26 -6.43 0.71 -4.66
CA LEU A 26 -5.35 0.12 -3.88
C LEU A 26 -3.97 0.59 -4.35
N GLN A 27 -3.78 0.75 -5.66
CA GLN A 27 -2.53 1.27 -6.22
C GLN A 27 -2.26 2.72 -5.78
N THR A 28 -3.29 3.56 -5.66
CA THR A 28 -3.17 4.93 -5.16
C THR A 28 -2.64 4.98 -3.73
N LEU A 29 -3.03 4.02 -2.87
CA LEU A 29 -2.51 3.93 -1.50
C LEU A 29 -0.99 3.66 -1.49
N CYS A 30 -0.50 2.81 -2.39
CA CYS A 30 0.93 2.54 -2.54
C CYS A 30 1.68 3.76 -3.08
N ILE A 31 1.16 4.38 -4.15
CA ILE A 31 1.74 5.59 -4.75
C ILE A 31 1.88 6.70 -3.70
N PHE A 32 0.87 6.89 -2.85
CA PHE A 32 0.93 7.86 -1.77
C PHE A 32 2.14 7.65 -0.84
N VAL A 33 2.46 6.39 -0.47
CA VAL A 33 3.61 6.09 0.41
C VAL A 33 4.92 6.52 -0.24
N ILE A 34 5.12 6.26 -1.54
CA ILE A 34 6.32 6.69 -2.26
C ILE A 34 6.40 8.21 -2.28
N VAL A 35 5.35 8.87 -2.77
CA VAL A 35 5.33 10.33 -2.93
C VAL A 35 5.59 11.01 -1.60
N TRP A 36 4.95 10.53 -0.52
CA TRP A 36 5.16 11.08 0.80
C TRP A 36 6.59 10.85 1.33
N GLY A 37 7.15 9.66 1.13
CA GLY A 37 8.55 9.38 1.49
C GLY A 37 9.55 10.28 0.77
N ILE A 38 9.34 10.53 -0.53
CA ILE A 38 10.16 11.46 -1.32
C ILE A 38 10.03 12.88 -0.79
N VAL A 39 8.79 13.33 -0.53
CA VAL A 39 8.52 14.69 -0.02
C VAL A 39 9.19 14.91 1.33
N VAL A 40 9.10 13.95 2.26
CA VAL A 40 9.75 14.06 3.57
C VAL A 40 11.26 14.14 3.41
N TRP A 41 11.87 13.25 2.61
CA TRP A 41 13.31 13.27 2.39
C TRP A 41 13.78 14.60 1.78
N TRP A 42 13.06 15.11 0.77
CA TRP A 42 13.34 16.41 0.18
C TRP A 42 13.20 17.55 1.19
N LEU A 43 12.17 17.52 2.04
CA LEU A 43 11.92 18.52 3.07
C LEU A 43 13.06 18.55 4.10
N THR A 44 13.58 17.39 4.48
CA THR A 44 14.58 17.29 5.55
C THR A 44 16.01 17.55 5.07
N GLU A 45 16.33 17.26 3.81
CA GLU A 45 17.71 17.36 3.28
C GLU A 45 17.94 18.57 2.36
N PHE A 46 16.98 18.93 1.52
CA PHE A 46 17.19 19.92 0.45
C PHE A 46 16.42 21.22 0.63
N SER A 47 15.38 21.24 1.47
CA SER A 47 14.56 22.43 1.64
C SER A 47 15.21 23.47 2.56
N GLU A 48 14.76 24.72 2.44
CA GLU A 48 15.16 25.81 3.37
C GLU A 48 14.80 25.49 4.84
N TYR A 49 13.85 24.58 5.06
CA TYR A 49 13.42 24.10 6.38
C TYR A 49 14.28 22.96 6.93
N ALA A 50 15.29 22.46 6.20
CA ALA A 50 16.16 21.38 6.64
C ALA A 50 16.78 21.63 8.03
N GLY A 51 17.13 22.89 8.32
CA GLY A 51 17.66 23.30 9.63
C GLY A 51 16.71 23.09 10.80
N MET A 52 15.39 23.02 10.57
CA MET A 52 14.41 22.69 11.62
C MET A 52 14.42 21.21 11.98
N PHE A 53 14.85 20.35 11.05
CA PHE A 53 14.87 18.90 11.22
C PHE A 53 16.23 18.34 11.62
N SER A 54 17.32 19.11 11.42
CA SER A 54 18.68 18.71 11.79
C SER A 54 18.95 18.69 13.30
N GLY A 55 18.13 19.38 14.11
CA GLY A 55 18.31 19.46 15.56
C GLY A 55 17.93 18.17 16.31
N ASN A 56 17.04 17.34 15.76
CA ASN A 56 16.65 16.07 16.35
C ASN A 56 16.27 15.05 15.27
N ALA A 57 17.00 13.94 15.22
CA ALA A 57 16.80 12.87 14.25
C ALA A 57 15.38 12.25 14.27
N TRP A 58 14.64 12.41 15.38
CA TRP A 58 13.27 11.92 15.51
C TRP A 58 12.21 12.78 14.82
N TYR A 59 12.47 14.07 14.53
CA TYR A 59 11.48 14.95 13.91
C TYR A 59 11.03 14.49 12.51
N PRO A 60 11.93 14.09 11.60
CA PRO A 60 11.56 13.47 10.33
C PRO A 60 10.63 12.26 10.50
N LEU A 61 10.93 11.38 11.46
CA LEU A 61 10.16 10.16 11.70
C LEU A 61 8.75 10.47 12.20
N ILE A 62 8.64 11.41 13.15
CA ILE A 62 7.35 11.83 13.71
C ILE A 62 6.50 12.50 12.63
N LEU A 63 7.08 13.40 11.83
CA LEU A 63 6.37 14.06 10.74
C LEU A 63 5.86 13.05 9.71
N TRP A 64 6.76 12.16 9.25
CA TRP A 64 6.42 11.12 8.29
C TRP A 64 5.30 10.22 8.80
N GLY A 65 5.43 9.73 10.04
CA GLY A 65 4.47 8.83 10.68
C GLY A 65 3.11 9.47 10.93
N LEU A 66 3.10 10.69 11.45
CA LEU A 66 1.85 11.40 11.79
C LEU A 66 1.00 11.62 10.54
N VAL A 67 1.59 12.13 9.46
CA VAL A 67 0.86 12.36 8.20
C VAL A 67 0.42 11.04 7.57
N LEU A 68 1.28 10.01 7.60
CA LEU A 68 0.94 8.68 7.10
C LEU A 68 -0.27 8.08 7.83
N LEU A 69 -0.31 8.19 9.17
CA LEU A 69 -1.44 7.72 9.97
C LEU A 69 -2.71 8.56 9.75
N LEU A 70 -2.59 9.89 9.67
CA LEU A 70 -3.74 10.76 9.37
C LEU A 70 -4.36 10.41 8.02
N VAL A 71 -3.55 10.26 6.97
CA VAL A 71 -4.03 9.85 5.65
C VAL A 71 -4.61 8.43 5.70
N GLY A 72 -4.02 7.53 6.49
CA GLY A 72 -4.58 6.20 6.74
C GLY A 72 -5.98 6.24 7.36
N VAL A 73 -6.22 7.13 8.33
CA VAL A 73 -7.54 7.35 8.94
C VAL A 73 -8.53 7.89 7.90
N ILE A 74 -8.15 8.93 7.15
CA ILE A 74 -9.01 9.52 6.12
C ILE A 74 -9.37 8.48 5.05
N ALA A 75 -8.37 7.75 4.54
CA ALA A 75 -8.58 6.70 3.54
C ALA A 75 -9.47 5.57 4.07
N SER A 76 -9.29 5.17 5.33
CA SER A 76 -10.13 4.17 6.00
C SER A 76 -11.58 4.62 6.10
N LEU A 77 -11.83 5.88 6.48
CA LEU A 77 -13.18 6.44 6.56
C LEU A 77 -13.85 6.52 5.19
N VAL A 78 -13.12 7.00 4.16
CA VAL A 78 -13.62 7.07 2.77
C VAL A 78 -13.92 5.69 2.21
N ALA A 79 -13.07 4.71 2.51
CA ALA A 79 -13.22 3.35 2.02
C ALA A 79 -14.17 2.47 2.86
N ILE A 80 -14.58 2.94 4.05
CA ILE A 80 -15.30 2.17 5.08
C ILE A 80 -14.55 0.84 5.37
N GLN A 81 -13.22 0.89 5.36
CA GLN A 81 -12.34 -0.27 5.46
C GLN A 81 -11.22 -0.01 6.46
N TRP A 82 -11.48 -0.32 7.74
CA TRP A 82 -10.51 -0.19 8.83
C TRP A 82 -9.20 -0.97 8.62
N THR A 83 -9.22 -2.00 7.78
CA THR A 83 -8.03 -2.76 7.38
C THR A 83 -6.96 -1.85 6.77
N ILE A 84 -7.35 -0.79 6.03
CA ILE A 84 -6.40 0.15 5.43
C ILE A 84 -5.61 0.88 6.51
N PHE A 85 -6.27 1.35 7.57
CA PHE A 85 -5.60 2.01 8.69
C PHE A 85 -4.61 1.06 9.38
N PHE A 86 -5.01 -0.19 9.65
CA PHE A 86 -4.12 -1.17 10.27
C PHE A 86 -2.91 -1.53 9.40
N LEU A 87 -3.04 -1.52 8.07
CA LEU A 87 -1.90 -1.68 7.16
C LEU A 87 -0.92 -0.51 7.30
N TYR A 88 -1.38 0.74 7.27
CA TYR A 88 -0.53 1.91 7.47
C TYR A 88 0.13 1.91 8.86
N LEU A 89 -0.60 1.52 9.90
CA LEU A 89 -0.06 1.37 11.24
C LEU A 89 1.03 0.28 11.29
N GLY A 90 0.83 -0.85 10.62
CA GLY A 90 1.82 -1.92 10.52
C GLY A 90 3.09 -1.47 9.79
N VAL A 91 2.96 -0.69 8.72
CA VAL A 91 4.09 -0.05 8.02
C VAL A 91 4.84 0.88 8.98
N PHE A 92 4.15 1.75 9.71
CA PHE A 92 4.78 2.65 10.67
C PHE A 92 5.51 1.89 11.80
N LEU A 93 4.87 0.90 12.40
CA LEU A 93 5.45 0.10 13.49
C LEU A 93 6.65 -0.74 13.01
N SER A 94 6.58 -1.30 11.81
CA SER A 94 7.72 -2.04 11.25
C SER A 94 8.89 -1.13 10.90
N ALA A 95 8.66 0.11 10.45
CA ALA A 95 9.71 1.12 10.31
C ALA A 95 10.42 1.38 11.64
N ILE A 96 9.65 1.64 12.71
CA ILE A 96 10.19 1.84 14.06
C ILE A 96 10.98 0.61 14.51
N GLY A 97 10.40 -0.59 14.38
CA GLY A 97 11.06 -1.84 14.76
C GLY A 97 12.38 -2.06 14.06
N LEU A 98 12.47 -1.76 12.76
CA LEU A 98 13.70 -1.86 11.98
C LEU A 98 14.76 -0.85 12.41
N ILE A 99 14.37 0.40 12.68
CA ILE A 99 15.29 1.44 13.17
C ILE A 99 15.88 1.04 14.52
N PHE A 100 15.06 0.52 15.44
CA PHE A 100 15.54 0.07 16.75
C PHE A 100 16.42 -1.17 16.64
N TRP A 101 16.11 -2.11 15.75
CA TRP A 101 16.88 -3.34 15.59
C TRP A 101 18.25 -3.11 14.93
N GLN A 102 18.32 -2.23 13.93
CA GLN A 102 19.57 -1.94 13.21
C GLN A 102 20.35 -0.74 13.78
N HIS A 103 19.82 -0.05 14.80
CA HIS A 103 20.41 1.17 15.37
C HIS A 103 20.64 2.31 14.35
N TRP A 104 19.81 2.40 13.30
CA TRP A 104 19.90 3.41 12.23
C TRP A 104 19.35 4.79 12.61
N GLN A 105 19.60 5.22 13.85
CA GLN A 105 19.06 6.46 14.40
C GLN A 105 19.70 7.72 13.79
N ASN A 106 20.90 7.58 13.23
CA ASN A 106 21.65 8.72 12.68
C ASN A 106 21.19 9.12 11.26
N ASP A 107 20.67 8.16 10.47
CA ASP A 107 20.34 8.37 9.05
C ASP A 107 18.83 8.13 8.78
N ILE A 108 17.99 8.58 9.71
CA ILE A 108 16.53 8.41 9.63
C ILE A 108 15.92 8.95 8.32
N PRO A 109 16.29 10.15 7.80
CA PRO A 109 15.73 10.67 6.55
C PRO A 109 15.95 9.75 5.35
N LEU A 110 17.19 9.25 5.21
CA LEU A 110 17.57 8.34 4.13
C LEU A 110 16.89 6.98 4.30
N PHE A 111 16.79 6.47 5.53
CA PHE A 111 16.03 5.26 5.83
C PHE A 111 14.57 5.38 5.42
N ILE A 112 13.88 6.47 5.79
CA ILE A 112 12.47 6.71 5.45
C ILE A 112 12.26 6.68 3.94
N PHE A 113 13.16 7.30 3.18
CA PHE A 113 13.12 7.29 1.72
C PHE A 113 13.19 5.87 1.14
N ILE A 114 14.24 5.13 1.50
CA ILE A 114 14.47 3.77 1.00
C ILE A 114 13.33 2.83 1.44
N TYR A 115 12.93 2.94 2.70
CA TYR A 115 11.86 2.14 3.29
C TYR A 115 10.52 2.41 2.59
N SER A 116 10.16 3.67 2.32
CA SER A 116 8.91 4.02 1.63
C SER A 116 8.87 3.44 0.21
N ILE A 117 9.99 3.44 -0.50
CA ILE A 117 10.12 2.81 -1.82
C ILE A 117 9.94 1.28 -1.69
N ALA A 118 10.66 0.65 -0.76
CA ALA A 118 10.60 -0.80 -0.57
C ALA A 118 9.17 -1.27 -0.21
N VAL A 119 8.52 -0.61 0.74
CA VAL A 119 7.13 -0.93 1.15
C VAL A 119 6.16 -0.75 -0.01
N SER A 120 6.31 0.30 -0.82
CA SER A 120 5.41 0.48 -1.95
C SER A 120 5.62 -0.56 -3.05
N ILE A 121 6.86 -1.01 -3.31
CA ILE A 121 7.11 -2.10 -4.25
C ILE A 121 6.43 -3.38 -3.75
N VAL A 122 6.60 -3.70 -2.46
CA VAL A 122 5.93 -4.85 -1.84
C VAL A 122 4.41 -4.71 -1.92
N GLY A 123 3.86 -3.53 -1.62
CA GLY A 123 2.44 -3.23 -1.73
C GLY A 123 1.92 -3.42 -3.16
N PHE A 124 2.67 -2.95 -4.16
CA PHE A 124 2.30 -3.12 -5.57
C PHE A 124 2.29 -4.59 -5.98
N LEU A 125 3.27 -5.39 -5.54
CA LEU A 125 3.30 -6.84 -5.77
C LEU A 125 2.11 -7.54 -5.12
N ILE A 126 1.74 -7.17 -3.89
CA ILE A 126 0.56 -7.72 -3.20
C ILE A 126 -0.73 -7.40 -3.97
N VAL A 127 -0.86 -6.16 -4.47
CA VAL A 127 -2.03 -5.75 -5.28
C VAL A 127 -2.10 -6.54 -6.59
N GLU A 128 -0.96 -6.78 -7.24
CA GLU A 128 -0.89 -7.59 -8.46
C GLU A 128 -1.25 -9.07 -8.19
N LEU A 129 -0.79 -9.63 -7.07
CA LEU A 129 -1.19 -10.98 -6.65
C LEU A 129 -2.69 -11.07 -6.35
N TYR A 130 -3.24 -10.04 -5.69
CA TYR A 130 -4.68 -9.94 -5.42
C TYR A 130 -5.50 -9.83 -6.72
N HIS A 131 -5.02 -9.04 -7.69
CA HIS A 131 -5.62 -8.92 -9.02
C HIS A 131 -5.65 -10.29 -9.73
N ARG A 132 -4.53 -11.03 -9.71
CA ARG A 132 -4.43 -12.36 -10.35
C ARG A 132 -5.33 -13.42 -9.70
N SER A 133 -5.69 -13.24 -8.42
CA SER A 133 -6.68 -14.11 -7.73
C SER A 133 -8.08 -13.97 -8.34
N HIS A 134 -8.44 -12.76 -8.78
CA HIS A 134 -9.79 -12.47 -9.25
C HIS A 134 -9.98 -12.92 -10.71
N LYS A 135 -10.99 -13.77 -10.94
CA LYS A 135 -11.38 -14.28 -12.25
C LYS A 135 -12.89 -14.20 -12.43
N TYR A 136 -13.32 -13.71 -13.58
CA TYR A 136 -14.70 -13.69 -14.00
C TYR A 136 -14.94 -14.84 -14.98
N VAL A 137 -15.81 -15.77 -14.61
CA VAL A 137 -16.20 -16.89 -15.46
C VAL A 137 -17.59 -16.57 -16.02
N VAL A 138 -17.64 -16.28 -17.32
CA VAL A 138 -18.90 -16.05 -18.04
C VAL A 138 -19.37 -17.38 -18.60
N SER A 139 -20.58 -17.76 -18.22
CA SER A 139 -21.27 -18.95 -18.69
C SER A 139 -22.57 -18.56 -19.42
N ASN A 140 -23.10 -19.49 -20.21
CA ASN A 140 -24.38 -19.36 -20.90
C ASN A 140 -25.58 -19.03 -19.98
N LEU A 141 -25.49 -19.28 -18.68
CA LEU A 141 -26.59 -19.08 -17.72
C LEU A 141 -26.32 -17.98 -16.68
N ARG A 142 -25.06 -17.68 -16.35
CA ARG A 142 -24.70 -16.70 -15.32
C ARG A 142 -23.23 -16.27 -15.41
N ILE A 143 -22.91 -15.20 -14.69
CA ILE A 143 -21.54 -14.75 -14.46
C ILE A 143 -21.14 -15.19 -13.05
N ILE A 144 -20.06 -15.96 -12.94
CA ILE A 144 -19.48 -16.39 -11.66
C ILE A 144 -18.26 -15.52 -11.38
N LEU A 145 -18.32 -14.76 -10.28
CA LEU A 145 -17.20 -13.98 -9.79
C LEU A 145 -16.40 -14.87 -8.82
N LYS A 146 -15.15 -15.16 -9.14
CA LYS A 146 -14.20 -15.83 -8.23
C LYS A 146 -13.14 -14.83 -7.83
N GLY A 147 -12.91 -14.67 -6.53
CA GLY A 147 -11.93 -13.75 -5.96
C GLY A 147 -11.41 -14.26 -4.64
#